data_AF-A0A2U3AKN0-F1
#
_entry.id   AF-A0A2U3AKN0-F1
#
_cell.length_a   1.000
_cell.length_b   1.000
_cell.length_c   1.000
_cell.angle_alpha   90.00
_cell.angle_beta   90.00
_cell.angle_gamma   90.00
#
_symmetry.space_group_name_H-M   'P 1'
#
loop_
_entity.id
_entity.type
_entity.pdbx_description
1 polymer ?
#
loop_
_entity_poly.entity_id
_entity_poly.type
_entity_poly.pdbx_seq_one_letter_code
_entity_poly.pdbx_strand_id
1 'polypeptide(L)'
;MMWKDFLPTTVVALCLIVLGFYILKTKNLHVLIGYNADFIKGDRRKIANKSTLFIFSAALLTLALPLLESVAIMAVFIVLAVIFGLLLGLMWYLKKQQ
;
A
#
# COMPACT_ATOMS: atom_id res chain seq x y z
N MET A 1 -25.49 7.70 -1.20
CA MET A 1 -24.14 8.15 -0.81
C MET A 1 -23.12 7.02 -0.98
N MET A 2 -23.36 5.82 -0.42
CA MET A 2 -22.49 4.62 -0.54
C MET A 2 -21.82 4.36 -1.92
N TRP A 3 -22.54 4.47 -3.04
CA TRP A 3 -21.98 4.13 -4.35
C TRP A 3 -20.96 5.13 -4.91
N LYS A 4 -21.02 6.40 -4.49
CA LYS A 4 -20.11 7.45 -4.98
C LYS A 4 -18.70 7.29 -4.39
N ASP A 5 -18.59 6.77 -3.17
CA ASP A 5 -17.31 6.58 -2.47
C ASP A 5 -16.76 5.15 -2.60
N PHE A 6 -17.63 4.19 -2.96
CA PHE A 6 -17.23 2.79 -3.26
C PHE A 6 -16.39 2.67 -4.53
N LEU A 7 -16.76 3.39 -5.61
CA LEU A 7 -16.03 3.35 -6.87
C LEU A 7 -14.57 3.84 -6.74
N PRO A 8 -14.29 5.04 -6.17
CA PRO A 8 -12.92 5.53 -6.06
C PRO A 8 -12.05 4.67 -5.12
N THR A 9 -12.59 4.21 -3.99
CA THR A 9 -11.85 3.34 -3.06
C THR A 9 -11.49 1.99 -3.70
N THR A 10 -12.41 1.41 -4.46
CA THR A 10 -12.17 0.16 -5.20
C THR A 10 -11.12 0.34 -6.30
N VAL A 11 -11.18 1.44 -7.07
CA VAL A 11 -10.19 1.74 -8.11
C VAL A 11 -8.80 1.93 -7.49
N VAL A 12 -8.68 2.71 -6.41
CA VAL A 12 -7.40 2.91 -5.71
C VAL A 12 -6.85 1.60 -5.19
N ALA A 13 -7.69 0.77 -4.56
CA ALA A 13 -7.24 -0.52 -4.05
C ALA A 13 -6.79 -1.48 -5.16
N LEU A 14 -7.50 -1.52 -6.30
CA LEU A 14 -7.08 -2.29 -7.46
C LEU A 14 -5.74 -1.80 -8.00
N CYS A 15 -5.52 -0.48 -8.10
CA CYS A 15 -4.22 0.08 -8.48
C CYS A 15 -3.10 -0.37 -7.54
N LEU A 16 -3.34 -0.35 -6.22
CA LEU A 16 -2.38 -0.82 -5.22
C LEU A 16 -2.11 -2.33 -5.36
N ILE A 17 -3.13 -3.14 -5.63
CA ILE A 17 -2.97 -4.59 -5.88
C ILE A 17 -2.11 -4.82 -7.12
N VAL A 18 -2.42 -4.14 -8.23
CA VAL A 18 -1.64 -4.24 -9.47
C VAL A 18 -0.19 -3.82 -9.24
N LEU A 19 0.04 -2.72 -8.51
CA LEU A 19 1.37 -2.26 -8.13
C LEU A 19 2.12 -3.29 -7.28
N GLY A 20 1.47 -3.83 -6.25
CA GLY A 20 2.04 -4.87 -5.38
C GLY A 20 2.41 -6.13 -6.16
N PHE A 21 1.56 -6.56 -7.09
CA PHE A 21 1.80 -7.71 -7.97
C PHE A 21 2.94 -7.45 -8.96
N TYR A 22 3.00 -6.25 -9.55
CA TYR A 22 4.09 -5.83 -10.42
C TYR A 22 5.44 -5.90 -9.69
N ILE A 23 5.52 -5.35 -8.48
CA ILE A 23 6.75 -5.40 -7.65
C ILE A 23 7.09 -6.84 -7.28
N LEU A 24 6.09 -7.67 -6.99
CA LEU A 24 6.32 -9.08 -6.66
C LEU A 24 6.91 -9.85 -7.85
N LYS A 25 6.42 -9.59 -9.08
CA LYS A 25 6.85 -10.28 -10.29
C LYS A 25 8.20 -9.78 -10.80
N THR A 26 8.37 -8.46 -10.86
CA THR A 26 9.57 -7.83 -11.45
C THR A 26 10.71 -7.65 -10.45
N LYS A 27 10.40 -7.65 -9.15
CA LYS A 27 11.32 -7.25 -8.07
C LYS A 27 11.91 -5.84 -8.26
N ASN A 28 11.32 -5.05 -9.17
CA ASN A 28 11.74 -3.68 -9.46
C ASN A 28 11.07 -2.74 -8.47
N LEU A 29 11.87 -2.26 -7.52
CA LEU A 29 11.43 -1.30 -6.51
C LEU A 29 11.35 0.13 -7.05
N HIS A 30 11.84 0.40 -8.27
CA HIS A 30 11.84 1.75 -8.88
C HIS A 30 10.47 2.41 -8.88
N VAL A 31 9.42 1.62 -9.14
CA VAL A 31 8.05 2.12 -9.19
C VAL A 31 7.58 2.64 -7.83
N LEU A 32 8.22 2.19 -6.74
CA LEU A 32 7.91 2.62 -5.38
C LEU A 32 8.69 3.86 -4.93
N ILE A 33 9.94 4.00 -5.38
CA ILE A 33 10.87 5.05 -4.91
C ILE A 33 11.07 6.18 -5.92
N GLY A 34 10.55 6.03 -7.15
CA GLY A 34 10.67 7.03 -8.22
C GLY A 34 12.08 7.19 -8.82
N TYR A 35 13.11 6.61 -8.18
CA TYR A 35 14.51 6.68 -8.58
C TYR A 35 15.11 5.30 -8.84
N ASN A 36 16.26 5.29 -9.53
CA ASN A 36 17.08 4.10 -9.77
C ASN A 36 17.37 3.43 -8.42
N ALA A 37 16.89 2.20 -8.19
CA ALA A 37 16.99 1.50 -6.90
C ALA A 37 18.40 0.93 -6.63
N ASP A 38 19.41 1.42 -7.35
CA ASP A 38 20.81 1.02 -7.22
C ASP A 38 21.43 1.41 -5.89
N PHE A 39 20.80 2.32 -5.15
CA PHE A 39 21.19 2.68 -3.77
C PHE A 39 20.77 1.64 -2.72
N ILE A 40 19.90 0.67 -3.06
CA ILE A 40 19.45 -0.34 -2.11
C ILE A 40 20.57 -1.37 -1.90
N LYS A 41 21.20 -1.34 -0.71
CA LYS A 41 22.30 -2.24 -0.33
C LYS A 41 21.83 -3.63 0.10
N GLY A 42 20.56 -3.78 0.46
CA GLY A 42 19.98 -5.04 0.93
C GLY A 42 19.52 -5.99 -0.19
N ASP A 43 19.13 -7.20 0.21
CA ASP A 43 18.55 -8.21 -0.69
C ASP A 43 17.25 -7.68 -1.33
N ARG A 44 17.35 -7.28 -2.61
CA ARG A 44 16.23 -6.73 -3.40
C ARG A 44 14.99 -7.62 -3.36
N ARG A 45 15.15 -8.95 -3.29
CA ARG A 45 14.03 -9.90 -3.25
C ARG A 45 13.28 -9.84 -1.92
N LYS A 46 14.02 -9.78 -0.80
CA LYS A 46 13.43 -9.62 0.55
C LYS A 46 12.75 -8.27 0.69
N ILE A 47 13.36 -7.22 0.17
CA ILE A 47 12.80 -5.86 0.22
C ILE A 47 11.53 -5.78 -0.63
N ALA A 48 11.55 -6.28 -1.86
CA ALA A 48 10.37 -6.34 -2.71
C ALA A 48 9.22 -7.11 -2.04
N ASN A 49 9.49 -8.30 -1.47
CA ASN A 49 8.44 -9.07 -0.80
C ASN A 49 7.84 -8.32 0.41
N LYS A 50 8.68 -7.69 1.25
CA LYS A 50 8.21 -6.92 2.40
C LYS A 50 7.43 -5.67 1.96
N SER A 51 7.93 -4.94 0.97
CA SER A 51 7.23 -3.78 0.40
C SER A 51 5.88 -4.16 -0.19
N THR A 52 5.80 -5.28 -0.93
CA THR A 52 4.53 -5.81 -1.44
C THR A 52 3.55 -6.14 -0.31
N LEU A 53 4.01 -6.68 0.83
CA LEU A 53 3.14 -6.94 1.99
C LEU A 53 2.52 -5.65 2.54
N PHE A 54 3.29 -4.56 2.65
CA PHE A 54 2.75 -3.25 3.06
C PHE A 54 1.68 -2.75 2.08
N ILE A 55 1.96 -2.84 0.78
CA ILE A 55 1.05 -2.38 -0.29
C ILE A 55 -0.24 -3.20 -0.30
N PHE A 56 -0.16 -4.53 -0.21
CA PHE A 56 -1.36 -5.38 -0.17
C PHE A 56 -2.18 -5.17 1.10
N SER A 57 -1.51 -4.96 2.25
CA SER A 57 -2.22 -4.66 3.51
C SER A 57 -2.99 -3.33 3.39
N ALA A 58 -2.36 -2.30 2.82
CA ALA A 58 -3.02 -1.03 2.56
C ALA A 58 -4.18 -1.17 1.56
N ALA A 59 -4.01 -1.96 0.49
CA ALA A 59 -5.05 -2.19 -0.50
C ALA A 59 -6.28 -2.91 0.09
N LEU A 60 -6.07 -3.94 0.92
CA LEU A 60 -7.13 -4.67 1.58
C LEU A 60 -7.93 -3.76 2.53
N LEU A 61 -7.22 -2.94 3.32
CA LEU A 61 -7.85 -1.95 4.20
C LEU A 61 -8.62 -0.90 3.41
N THR A 62 -8.10 -0.47 2.26
CA THR A 62 -8.78 0.48 1.37
C THR A 62 -10.07 -0.09 0.79
N LEU A 63 -10.10 -1.38 0.44
CA LEU A 63 -11.34 -2.07 0.02
C LEU A 63 -12.37 -2.19 1.16
N ALA A 64 -11.89 -2.30 2.40
CA ALA A 64 -12.77 -2.43 3.56
C ALA A 64 -13.39 -1.09 4.00
N LEU A 65 -12.81 0.06 3.63
CA LEU A 65 -13.30 1.38 4.00
C LEU A 65 -14.80 1.60 3.75
N PRO A 66 -15.34 1.37 2.54
CA PRO A 66 -16.78 1.61 2.30
C PRO A 66 -17.68 0.62 3.05
N LEU A 67 -17.20 -0.57 3.41
CA LEU A 67 -17.92 -1.52 4.26
C LEU A 67 -17.91 -1.10 5.72
N LEU A 68 -16.86 -0.43 6.17
CA LEU A 68 -16.73 0.07 7.55
C LEU A 68 -17.53 1.35 7.76
N GLU A 69 -17.64 2.18 6.73
CA GLU A 69 -18.46 3.40 6.75
C GLU A 69 -19.93 3.09 7.04
N SER A 70 -20.44 1.96 6.55
CA SER A 70 -21.83 1.54 6.82
C SER A 70 -22.07 1.06 8.26
N VAL A 71 -21.01 0.75 9.01
CA VAL A 71 -21.09 0.26 10.39
C VAL A 71 -20.82 1.39 11.39
N ALA A 72 -19.70 2.10 11.24
CA ALA A 72 -19.31 3.19 12.15
C ALA A 72 -18.29 4.14 11.52
N ILE A 73 -18.60 5.44 11.49
CA ILE A 73 -17.69 6.47 10.94
C ILE A 73 -16.36 6.55 11.71
N MET A 74 -16.36 6.23 13.01
CA MET A 74 -15.16 6.19 13.83
C MET A 74 -14.20 5.07 13.39
N ALA A 75 -14.71 3.96 12.87
CA ALA A 75 -13.90 2.86 12.34
C ALA A 75 -13.15 3.28 11.06
N VAL A 76 -13.77 4.13 10.24
CA VAL A 76 -13.15 4.69 9.03
C VAL A 76 -11.90 5.49 9.39
N PHE A 77 -11.98 6.38 10.38
CA PHE A 77 -10.82 7.17 10.83
C PHE A 77 -9.69 6.30 11.38
N ILE A 78 -10.01 5.25 12.13
CA ILE A 78 -9.02 4.30 12.64
C ILE A 78 -8.31 3.60 11.47
N VAL A 79 -9.06 3.10 10.48
CA VAL A 79 -8.46 2.42 9.33
C VAL A 79 -7.62 3.37 8.48
N LEU A 80 -8.05 4.62 8.29
CA LEU A 80 -7.23 5.64 7.62
C LEU A 80 -5.92 5.90 8.37
N ALA A 81 -5.96 5.99 9.71
CA ALA A 81 -4.75 6.14 10.52
C ALA A 81 -3.80 4.93 10.37
N VAL A 82 -4.34 3.71 10.31
CA VAL A 82 -3.56 2.49 10.08
C VAL A 82 -2.94 2.48 8.68
N ILE A 83 -3.70 2.83 7.63
CA ILE A 83 -3.19 2.92 6.25
C ILE A 83 -2.05 3.95 6.19
N PHE A 84 -2.23 5.11 6.81
CA PHE A 84 -1.19 6.13 6.87
C PHE A 84 0.06 5.64 7.61
N GLY A 85 -0.10 4.93 8.73
CA GLY A 85 0.99 4.28 9.45
C GLY A 85 1.74 3.24 8.61
N LEU A 86 1.02 2.44 7.80
CA LEU A 86 1.63 1.48 6.87
C LEU A 86 2.47 2.17 5.80
N LEU A 87 1.98 3.29 5.24
CA LEU A 87 2.72 4.06 4.23
C LEU A 87 3.98 4.70 4.84
N LEU A 88 3.87 5.31 6.02
CA LEU A 88 5.03 5.83 6.74
C LEU A 88 6.04 4.73 7.08
N GLY A 89 5.55 3.57 7.54
CA GLY A 89 6.37 2.40 7.82
C GLY A 89 7.10 1.90 6.58
N LEU A 90 6.43 1.87 5.42
CA LEU A 90 7.02 1.51 4.14
C LEU A 90 8.11 2.51 3.72
N MET A 91 7.85 3.81 3.83
CA MET A 91 8.83 4.86 3.53
C MET A 91 10.05 4.76 4.44
N TRP A 92 9.84 4.60 5.75
CA TRP A 92 10.93 4.45 6.72
C TRP A 92 11.73 3.17 6.48
N TYR A 93 11.04 2.05 6.19
CA TYR A 93 11.66 0.79 5.84
C TYR A 93 12.55 0.93 4.60
N LEU A 94 12.06 1.55 3.54
CA LEU A 94 12.84 1.79 2.32
C LEU A 94 14.04 2.71 2.59
N LYS A 95 13.84 3.80 3.35
CA LYS A 95 14.94 4.72 3.73
C LYS A 95 16.05 4.02 4.50
N LYS A 96 15.71 3.04 5.34
CA LYS A 96 16.70 2.23 6.08
C LYS A 96 17.52 1.30 5.17
N GLN A 97 17.03 0.99 3.96
CA GLN A 97 17.70 0.10 3.01
C GLN A 97 18.55 0.83 1.96
N GLN A 98 18.45 2.17 1.89
CA GLN A 98 19.35 3.06 1.15
C GLN A 98 20.66 3.26 1.94
#